data_AF-A0A0P9P8X1-F1
#
_entry.id   AF-A0A0P9P8X1-F1
#
_cell.length_a   1.000
_cell.length_b   1.000
_cell.length_c   1.000
_cell.angle_alpha   90.00
_cell.angle_beta   90.00
_cell.angle_gamma   90.00
#
_symmetry.space_group_name_H-M   'P 1'
#
loop_
_entity.id
_entity.type
_entity.pdbx_description
1 polymer ?
#
loop_
_entity_poly.entity_id
_entity_poly.type
_entity_poly.pdbx_seq_one_letter_code
_entity_poly.pdbx_strand_id
1 'polypeptide(L)'
;MIRCFLSAPDRQTFRPGRSCKTFDRLPLPSLAGPLNEALFSFQIKIIIAMSRHFSALLSRAPGLFAVSRRLLGAGLFGAALTVVVPGNAQAAGSDRWVSDSLTTYVRSGPTDDHRIVGTLKSGQKVELLSSSGKFSQVRGEGGSTVWIPSTDLQEVPGQAERVPQLTQQVTELTDQLAGIDNTWKTRVQGMQETLDARKKLVDELEARTKTLNDQLADSQAELRATQARLGDENKQVMMRYMVYGGSIAGAGLLVGLILPALTKGRKKNDGWV
;
A
#
# COMPACT_ATOMS: atom_id res chain seq x y z
N MET A 1 -68.96 24.62 -35.86
CA MET A 1 -69.63 24.00 -37.04
C MET A 1 -68.60 23.05 -37.62
N ILE A 2 -68.67 21.72 -37.61
CA ILE A 2 -69.75 20.72 -37.75
C ILE A 2 -69.16 19.44 -37.10
N ARG A 3 -69.64 18.98 -35.94
CA ARG A 3 -70.62 17.88 -35.70
C ARG A 3 -70.41 16.55 -36.47
N CYS A 4 -70.18 15.51 -35.65
CA CYS A 4 -70.78 14.17 -35.67
C CYS A 4 -70.36 13.17 -36.78
N PHE A 5 -69.85 12.00 -36.37
CA PHE A 5 -70.61 10.73 -36.28
C PHE A 5 -69.63 9.65 -35.76
N LEU A 6 -69.80 9.13 -34.55
CA LEU A 6 -70.53 7.90 -34.23
C LEU A 6 -70.15 6.72 -35.13
N SER A 7 -69.36 5.77 -34.63
CA SER A 7 -69.65 4.33 -34.71
C SER A 7 -68.52 3.54 -34.03
N ALA A 8 -68.82 2.94 -32.88
CA ALA A 8 -68.22 1.69 -32.48
C ALA A 8 -69.21 0.58 -32.90
N PRO A 9 -68.73 -0.60 -33.30
CA PRO A 9 -68.91 -1.71 -32.38
C PRO A 9 -67.80 -2.76 -32.36
N ASP A 10 -67.69 -3.34 -31.17
CA ASP A 10 -67.37 -4.71 -30.79
C ASP A 10 -66.13 -5.50 -31.28
N ARG A 11 -65.40 -5.95 -30.24
CA ARG A 11 -64.83 -7.28 -30.00
C ARG A 11 -64.61 -8.18 -31.21
N GLN A 12 -63.34 -8.59 -31.39
CA GLN A 12 -62.93 -9.95 -30.99
C GLN A 12 -61.41 -10.13 -31.00
N THR A 13 -61.03 -11.04 -30.11
CA THR A 13 -59.74 -11.60 -29.72
C THR A 13 -58.95 -12.26 -30.85
N PHE A 14 -57.65 -11.98 -30.97
CA PHE A 14 -56.61 -13.00 -31.28
C PHE A 14 -55.17 -12.45 -31.06
N ARG A 15 -54.35 -13.14 -30.26
CA ARG A 15 -52.88 -12.96 -30.16
C ARG A 15 -52.16 -13.74 -31.30
N PRO A 16 -50.83 -13.88 -31.32
CA PRO A 16 -49.80 -12.90 -31.69
C PRO A 16 -48.90 -13.42 -32.84
N GLY A 17 -48.06 -12.54 -33.37
CA GLY A 17 -46.77 -12.93 -33.96
C GLY A 17 -46.62 -12.67 -35.46
N ARG A 18 -45.77 -11.70 -35.80
CA ARG A 18 -44.48 -11.87 -36.49
C ARG A 18 -43.94 -10.53 -36.96
N SER A 19 -42.78 -10.17 -36.39
CA SER A 19 -41.57 -9.76 -37.11
C SER A 19 -41.73 -8.83 -38.32
N CYS A 20 -41.55 -7.52 -38.09
CA CYS A 20 -41.09 -6.61 -39.13
C CYS A 20 -39.57 -6.38 -38.96
N LYS A 21 -38.79 -6.98 -39.86
CA LYS A 21 -37.45 -6.50 -40.25
C LYS A 21 -37.66 -5.28 -41.15
N THR A 22 -36.92 -4.18 -40.97
CA THR A 22 -36.51 -3.26 -42.05
C THR A 22 -35.45 -2.27 -41.54
N PHE A 23 -34.36 -2.18 -42.32
CA PHE A 23 -33.33 -1.13 -42.38
C PHE A 23 -32.13 -1.11 -41.42
N ASP A 24 -31.17 -2.01 -41.67
CA ASP A 24 -29.74 -1.75 -41.42
C ASP A 24 -29.11 -1.16 -42.68
N ARG A 25 -28.51 0.03 -42.58
CA ARG A 25 -27.54 0.58 -43.55
C ARG A 25 -26.14 0.28 -43.02
N LEU A 26 -25.32 -0.34 -43.87
CA LEU A 26 -23.92 -0.67 -43.61
C LEU A 26 -23.04 0.56 -43.32
N PRO A 27 -21.93 0.38 -42.56
CA PRO A 27 -21.02 1.42 -42.13
C PRO A 27 -19.84 1.61 -43.10
N LEU A 28 -19.23 2.79 -43.05
CA LEU A 28 -17.86 3.03 -43.52
C LEU A 28 -17.01 3.50 -42.33
N PRO A 29 -15.68 3.25 -42.36
CA PRO A 29 -14.83 3.19 -41.17
C PRO A 29 -14.15 4.53 -40.89
N SER A 30 -14.05 4.91 -39.62
CA SER A 30 -13.09 5.93 -39.19
C SER A 30 -12.20 5.39 -38.09
N LEU A 31 -10.90 5.36 -38.39
CA LEU A 31 -9.80 5.01 -37.51
C LEU A 31 -9.76 5.92 -36.27
N ALA A 32 -9.69 5.32 -35.08
CA ALA A 32 -9.08 5.91 -33.89
C ALA A 32 -8.75 4.81 -32.87
N GLY A 33 -7.74 4.01 -33.20
CA GLY A 33 -7.02 3.13 -32.28
C GLY A 33 -5.77 3.81 -31.69
N PRO A 34 -4.97 3.08 -30.90
CA PRO A 34 -4.34 3.52 -29.66
C PRO A 34 -3.02 4.27 -29.88
N LEU A 35 -2.98 5.58 -29.59
CA LEU A 35 -1.74 6.37 -29.64
C LEU A 35 -1.39 7.08 -28.32
N ASN A 36 -2.28 7.10 -27.32
CA ASN A 36 -2.00 7.76 -26.05
C ASN A 36 -1.25 6.90 -25.02
N GLU A 37 -1.33 5.57 -25.08
CA GLU A 37 -0.67 4.67 -24.12
C GLU A 37 0.84 4.52 -24.38
N ALA A 38 1.28 4.65 -25.63
CA ALA A 38 2.70 4.50 -25.99
C ALA A 38 3.56 5.71 -25.59
N LEU A 39 2.97 6.91 -25.54
CA LEU A 39 3.66 8.16 -25.18
C LEU A 39 3.93 8.27 -23.67
N PHE A 40 3.03 7.78 -22.82
CA PHE A 40 3.23 7.77 -21.37
C PHE A 40 4.30 6.75 -20.92
N SER A 41 4.38 5.59 -21.59
CA SER A 41 5.38 4.57 -21.26
C SER A 41 6.82 4.98 -21.66
N PHE A 42 6.96 5.76 -22.74
CA PHE A 42 8.27 6.27 -23.19
C PHE A 42 8.82 7.40 -22.30
N GLN A 43 7.96 8.32 -21.85
CA GLN A 43 8.36 9.42 -20.96
C GLN A 43 8.88 8.92 -19.59
N ILE A 44 8.25 7.88 -19.03
CA ILE A 44 8.67 7.30 -17.75
C ILE A 44 10.02 6.56 -17.86
N LYS A 45 10.30 5.90 -19.00
CA LYS A 45 11.60 5.22 -19.23
C LYS A 45 12.77 6.20 -19.39
N ILE A 46 12.55 7.37 -19.99
CA ILE A 46 13.59 8.40 -20.15
C ILE A 46 13.99 9.01 -18.80
N ILE A 47 13.03 9.24 -17.92
CA ILE A 47 13.27 9.79 -16.57
C ILE A 47 14.07 8.81 -15.70
N ILE A 48 13.80 7.51 -15.81
CA ILE A 48 14.54 6.48 -15.05
C ILE A 48 15.94 6.26 -15.64
N ALA A 49 16.12 6.35 -16.96
CA ALA A 49 17.43 6.18 -17.61
C ALA A 49 18.41 7.33 -17.32
N MET A 50 17.93 8.58 -17.18
CA MET A 50 18.80 9.73 -16.89
C MET A 50 19.21 9.85 -15.40
N SER A 51 18.46 9.23 -14.48
CA SER A 51 18.83 9.20 -13.05
C SER A 51 20.10 8.38 -12.76
N ARG A 52 20.46 7.44 -13.66
CA ARG A 52 21.62 6.54 -13.48
C ARG A 52 22.94 7.12 -13.99
N HIS A 53 22.91 8.24 -14.72
CA HIS A 53 24.11 8.90 -15.24
C HIS A 53 24.51 10.19 -14.51
N PHE A 54 23.64 10.74 -13.66
CA PHE A 54 23.96 11.97 -12.89
C PHE A 54 24.71 11.72 -11.57
N SER A 55 24.80 10.45 -11.13
CA SER A 55 25.49 10.08 -9.88
C SER A 55 27.01 9.93 -10.02
N ALA A 56 27.57 10.13 -11.22
CA ALA A 56 29.00 9.95 -11.49
C ALA A 56 29.80 11.26 -11.66
N LEU A 57 29.18 12.44 -11.49
CA LEU A 57 29.84 13.74 -11.71
C LEU A 57 30.04 14.62 -10.45
N LEU A 58 29.72 14.12 -9.25
CA LEU A 58 29.93 14.86 -7.99
C LEU A 58 31.11 14.37 -7.14
N SER A 59 31.94 13.46 -7.63
CA SER A 59 33.10 12.93 -6.88
C SER A 59 34.42 13.69 -7.09
N ARG A 60 34.40 14.95 -7.52
CA ARG A 60 35.63 15.72 -7.75
C ARG A 60 35.48 17.22 -7.46
N ALA A 61 35.32 17.58 -6.18
CA ALA A 61 35.65 18.92 -5.69
C ALA A 61 35.99 18.85 -4.18
N PRO A 62 37.28 18.94 -3.79
CA PRO A 62 37.64 19.08 -2.39
C PRO A 62 37.63 20.57 -2.00
N GLY A 63 37.12 20.85 -0.81
CA GLY A 63 37.35 22.11 -0.11
C GLY A 63 36.31 23.18 -0.40
N LEU A 64 35.38 23.36 0.54
CA LEU A 64 34.89 24.63 1.10
C LEU A 64 33.73 24.29 2.07
N PHE A 65 34.02 23.54 3.13
CA PHE A 65 33.10 23.34 4.25
C PHE A 65 33.84 23.61 5.56
N ALA A 66 33.97 24.89 5.88
CA ALA A 66 34.37 25.32 7.22
C ALA A 66 33.71 26.66 7.55
N VAL A 67 32.39 26.70 7.75
CA VAL A 67 31.73 27.68 8.61
C VAL A 67 30.45 27.08 9.21
N SER A 68 30.41 27.07 10.54
CA SER A 68 29.24 27.10 11.43
C SER A 68 28.10 26.09 11.23
N ARG A 69 28.26 24.93 11.90
CA ARG A 69 27.15 24.22 12.54
C ARG A 69 26.61 25.11 13.68
N ARG A 70 25.50 25.81 13.46
CA ARG A 70 24.49 26.19 14.47
C ARG A 70 23.50 27.14 13.80
N LEU A 71 22.21 26.87 14.05
CA LEU A 71 21.04 27.60 13.57
C LEU A 71 20.74 27.38 12.09
N LEU A 72 19.91 26.37 11.82
CA LEU A 72 18.79 26.35 10.87
C LEU A 72 18.20 24.93 10.93
N GLY A 73 17.78 24.54 12.15
CA GLY A 73 17.03 23.32 12.41
C GLY A 73 15.66 23.72 12.93
N ALA A 74 14.75 24.07 12.03
CA ALA A 74 13.30 24.10 12.19
C ALA A 74 12.72 24.97 11.07
N GLY A 75 11.87 24.39 10.23
CA GLY A 75 11.07 25.14 9.27
C GLY A 75 11.27 24.67 7.84
N LEU A 76 10.75 23.49 7.52
CA LEU A 76 10.28 23.12 6.17
C LEU A 76 9.35 21.88 6.23
N PHE A 77 8.46 21.87 7.23
CA PHE A 77 7.28 20.98 7.29
C PHE A 77 6.22 21.73 8.12
N GLY A 78 5.56 22.71 7.52
CA GLY A 78 4.61 23.55 8.26
C GLY A 78 3.80 24.50 7.40
N ALA A 79 3.61 24.19 6.11
CA ALA A 79 2.86 25.04 5.19
C ALA A 79 1.94 24.20 4.30
N ALA A 80 0.96 23.54 4.91
CA ALA A 80 -0.21 23.00 4.20
C ALA A 80 -1.32 22.62 5.19
N LEU A 81 -1.82 23.56 6.00
CA LEU A 81 -3.14 23.39 6.61
C LEU A 81 -3.75 24.75 7.01
N THR A 82 -4.05 25.60 6.03
CA THR A 82 -5.07 26.64 6.23
C THR A 82 -6.43 25.97 6.03
N VAL A 83 -6.95 25.37 7.09
CA VAL A 83 -8.38 25.04 7.18
C VAL A 83 -9.11 26.37 7.21
N VAL A 84 -9.75 26.72 6.10
CA VAL A 84 -10.85 27.69 6.10
C VAL A 84 -11.94 27.04 6.95
N VAL A 85 -12.08 27.51 8.20
CA VAL A 85 -13.26 27.24 9.01
C VAL A 85 -14.35 28.16 8.45
N PRO A 86 -15.38 27.66 7.75
CA PRO A 86 -16.58 28.47 7.62
C PRO A 86 -17.10 28.66 9.04
N GLY A 87 -17.13 29.92 9.49
CA GLY A 87 -17.87 30.30 10.68
C GLY A 87 -19.34 30.07 10.38
N ASN A 88 -19.84 28.88 10.70
CA ASN A 88 -21.26 28.64 10.84
C ASN A 88 -21.71 29.53 12.01
N ALA A 89 -22.18 30.73 11.70
CA ALA A 89 -23.05 31.46 12.59
C ALA A 89 -24.22 30.53 12.88
N GLN A 90 -24.16 29.84 14.01
CA GLN A 90 -25.34 29.23 14.60
C GLN A 90 -26.27 30.41 14.87
N ALA A 91 -27.23 30.62 13.98
CA ALA A 91 -28.51 31.15 14.42
C ALA A 91 -28.88 30.25 15.60
N ALA A 92 -28.81 30.81 16.81
CA ALA A 92 -29.26 30.11 18.00
C ALA A 92 -30.71 29.73 17.74
N GLY A 93 -30.93 28.49 17.33
CA GLY A 93 -32.25 27.97 17.04
C GLY A 93 -33.02 28.07 18.34
N SER A 94 -34.03 28.94 18.37
CA SER A 94 -34.98 29.07 19.46
C SER A 94 -35.95 27.88 19.53
N ASP A 95 -35.75 26.87 18.69
CA ASP A 95 -36.56 25.66 18.65
C ASP A 95 -36.43 24.87 19.95
N ARG A 96 -37.55 24.72 20.65
CA ARG A 96 -37.71 23.89 21.86
C ARG A 96 -38.83 22.89 21.61
N TRP A 97 -38.75 21.75 22.29
CA TRP A 97 -39.80 20.74 22.28
C TRP A 97 -40.54 20.73 23.61
N VAL A 98 -41.86 20.59 23.57
CA VAL A 98 -42.65 20.33 24.78
C VAL A 98 -42.31 18.92 25.27
N SER A 99 -42.04 18.81 26.57
CA SER A 99 -41.73 17.54 27.24
C SER A 99 -42.81 16.48 27.01
N ASP A 100 -42.44 15.20 27.14
CA ASP A 100 -43.31 14.06 26.81
C ASP A 100 -44.42 13.80 27.86
N SER A 101 -44.63 14.71 28.83
CA SER A 101 -45.64 14.54 29.87
C SER A 101 -47.02 14.97 29.38
N LEU A 102 -47.84 13.98 29.02
CA LEU A 102 -49.28 13.91 28.69
C LEU A 102 -50.07 15.15 28.27
N THR A 103 -49.91 16.36 28.85
CA THR A 103 -50.40 17.66 28.36
C THR A 103 -49.82 18.79 29.25
N THR A 104 -49.35 19.90 28.67
CA THR A 104 -48.90 21.09 29.45
C THR A 104 -49.86 22.26 29.31
N TYR A 105 -50.22 22.90 30.44
CA TYR A 105 -51.07 24.09 30.45
C TYR A 105 -50.28 25.36 30.12
N VAL A 106 -50.88 26.23 29.30
CA VAL A 106 -50.24 27.48 28.85
C VAL A 106 -51.01 28.72 29.29
N ARG A 107 -50.29 29.80 29.62
CA ARG A 107 -50.80 30.99 30.31
C ARG A 107 -50.56 32.28 29.51
N SER A 108 -51.32 33.33 29.79
CA SER A 108 -51.19 34.62 29.08
C SER A 108 -50.00 35.48 29.53
N GLY A 109 -49.36 35.19 30.67
CA GLY A 109 -48.24 35.99 31.19
C GLY A 109 -47.22 35.20 32.01
N PRO A 110 -46.12 35.85 32.42
CA PRO A 110 -44.94 35.22 33.02
C PRO A 110 -45.07 34.88 34.52
N THR A 111 -46.28 34.85 35.07
CA THR A 111 -46.54 34.63 36.50
C THR A 111 -47.74 33.71 36.68
N ASP A 112 -47.78 32.98 37.79
CA ASP A 112 -48.78 31.95 38.05
C ASP A 112 -50.22 32.49 38.18
N ASP A 113 -50.37 33.79 38.50
CA ASP A 113 -51.67 34.49 38.62
C ASP A 113 -52.35 34.74 37.26
N HIS A 114 -51.67 34.51 36.14
CA HIS A 114 -52.23 34.73 34.81
C HIS A 114 -53.16 33.58 34.38
N ARG A 115 -54.23 33.94 33.67
CA ARG A 115 -55.25 33.01 33.16
C ARG A 115 -54.62 31.96 32.22
N ILE A 116 -55.05 30.71 32.39
CA ILE A 116 -54.77 29.61 31.45
C ILE A 116 -55.55 29.87 30.16
N VAL A 117 -54.83 29.99 29.05
CA VAL A 117 -55.43 30.27 27.73
C VAL A 117 -55.58 29.03 26.86
N GLY A 118 -54.91 27.93 27.23
CA GLY A 118 -55.02 26.66 26.51
C GLY A 118 -54.05 25.60 27.00
N THR A 119 -53.84 24.60 26.16
CA THR A 119 -52.93 23.47 26.41
C THR A 119 -52.09 23.17 25.18
N LEU A 120 -50.83 22.76 25.38
CA LEU A 120 -49.95 22.24 24.33
C LEU A 120 -49.81 20.72 24.44
N LYS A 121 -49.68 20.06 23.29
CA LYS A 121 -49.47 18.61 23.21
C LYS A 121 -47.99 18.27 23.47
N SER A 122 -47.77 17.11 24.09
CA SER A 122 -46.43 16.54 24.31
C SER A 122 -45.68 16.34 22.99
N GLY A 123 -44.38 16.63 22.98
CA GLY A 123 -43.52 16.48 21.80
C GLY A 123 -43.73 17.53 20.70
N GLN A 124 -44.61 18.51 20.90
CA GLN A 124 -44.82 19.59 19.93
C GLN A 124 -43.60 20.51 19.84
N LYS A 125 -43.23 20.91 18.61
CA LYS A 125 -42.17 21.89 18.36
C LYS A 125 -42.70 23.31 18.62
N VAL A 126 -41.96 24.10 19.39
CA VAL A 126 -42.29 25.48 19.73
C VAL A 126 -41.07 26.38 19.60
N GLU A 127 -41.28 27.63 19.22
CA GLU A 127 -40.21 28.64 19.10
C GLU A 127 -40.15 29.47 20.39
N LEU A 128 -38.99 29.50 21.05
CA LEU A 128 -38.74 30.30 22.25
C LEU A 128 -38.46 31.77 21.88
N LEU A 129 -39.31 32.68 22.34
CA LEU A 129 -39.15 34.12 22.08
C LEU A 129 -38.40 34.83 23.20
N SER A 130 -38.79 34.56 24.46
CA SER A 130 -38.24 35.21 25.64
C SER A 130 -38.40 34.32 26.85
N SER A 131 -37.55 34.49 27.87
CA SER A 131 -37.64 33.76 29.13
C SER A 131 -37.69 34.74 30.29
N SER A 132 -38.64 34.55 31.21
CA SER A 132 -38.83 35.41 32.38
C SER A 132 -39.10 34.56 33.62
N GLY A 133 -38.07 34.43 34.46
CA GLY A 133 -38.13 33.65 35.70
C GLY A 133 -38.38 32.16 35.45
N LYS A 134 -39.51 31.65 35.95
CA LYS A 134 -39.91 30.23 35.81
C LYS A 134 -40.70 29.95 34.54
N PHE A 135 -41.03 30.97 33.76
CA PHE A 135 -41.84 30.86 32.57
C PHE A 135 -41.08 31.33 31.34
N SER A 136 -41.40 30.70 30.21
CA SER A 136 -40.83 31.01 28.92
C SER A 136 -41.96 31.30 27.94
N GLN A 137 -41.79 32.38 27.19
CA GLN A 137 -42.69 32.81 26.14
C GLN A 137 -42.37 32.03 24.87
N VAL A 138 -43.33 31.24 24.42
CA VAL A 138 -43.19 30.39 23.24
C VAL A 138 -44.24 30.72 22.20
N ARG A 139 -43.88 30.55 20.92
CA ARG A 139 -44.78 30.62 19.79
C ARG A 139 -45.05 29.20 19.29
N GLY A 140 -46.32 28.80 19.30
CA GLY A 140 -46.76 27.55 18.70
C GLY A 140 -46.92 27.67 17.18
N GLU A 141 -47.08 26.53 16.49
CA GLU A 141 -47.27 26.48 15.03
C GLU A 141 -48.47 27.31 14.53
N GLY A 142 -49.48 27.53 15.39
CA GLY A 142 -50.63 28.39 15.09
C GLY A 142 -50.36 29.89 15.21
N GLY A 143 -49.11 30.32 15.42
CA GLY A 143 -48.72 31.73 15.56
C GLY A 143 -49.12 32.40 16.89
N SER A 144 -49.83 31.69 17.77
CA SER A 144 -50.19 32.18 19.09
C SER A 144 -48.97 32.21 20.01
N THR A 145 -48.81 33.32 20.73
CA THR A 145 -47.73 33.52 21.69
C THR A 145 -48.26 33.27 23.10
N VAL A 146 -47.64 32.33 23.81
CA VAL A 146 -48.13 31.86 25.11
C VAL A 146 -46.96 31.59 26.06
N TRP A 147 -47.21 31.68 27.37
CA TRP A 147 -46.22 31.39 28.41
C TRP A 147 -46.39 29.96 28.93
N ILE A 148 -45.28 29.22 28.96
CA ILE A 148 -45.18 27.84 29.46
C ILE A 148 -44.12 27.78 30.57
N PRO A 149 -44.26 26.92 31.60
CA PRO A 149 -43.18 26.68 32.55
C PRO A 149 -41.91 26.19 31.84
N SER A 150 -40.77 26.77 32.20
CA SER A 150 -39.48 26.41 31.58
C SER A 150 -39.05 24.96 31.85
N THR A 151 -39.61 24.32 32.90
CA THR A 151 -39.38 22.90 33.23
C THR A 151 -39.96 21.95 32.19
N ASP A 152 -40.97 22.39 31.46
CA ASP A 152 -41.72 21.56 30.53
C ASP A 152 -41.21 21.73 29.10
N LEU A 153 -40.17 22.57 28.91
CA LEU A 153 -39.44 22.75 27.66
C LEU A 153 -38.15 21.93 27.66
N GLN A 154 -37.93 21.19 26.58
CA GLN A 154 -36.72 20.41 26.35
C GLN A 154 -36.02 20.91 25.10
N GLU A 155 -34.69 20.93 25.14
CA GLU A 155 -33.84 21.25 23.98
C GLU A 155 -33.74 20.10 22.98
N VAL A 156 -34.19 18.91 23.38
CA VAL A 156 -33.99 17.69 22.61
C VAL A 156 -35.34 17.07 22.25
N PRO A 157 -35.52 16.57 21.01
CA PRO A 157 -36.77 15.95 20.58
C PRO A 157 -37.17 14.75 21.46
N GLY A 158 -38.48 14.53 21.54
CA GLY A 158 -39.12 13.48 22.32
C GLY A 158 -38.79 12.06 21.84
N GLN A 159 -39.24 11.05 22.60
CA GLN A 159 -38.88 9.64 22.38
C GLN A 159 -39.32 9.11 21.01
N ALA A 160 -40.43 9.61 20.46
CA ALA A 160 -40.96 9.17 19.18
C ALA A 160 -39.98 9.34 18.00
N GLU A 161 -39.15 10.38 18.02
CA GLU A 161 -38.14 10.63 16.97
C GLU A 161 -36.81 9.91 17.26
N ARG A 162 -36.54 9.60 18.53
CA ARG A 162 -35.29 8.93 18.95
C ARG A 162 -35.28 7.45 18.64
N VAL A 163 -36.40 6.76 18.80
CA VAL A 163 -36.50 5.31 18.53
C VAL A 163 -36.03 4.92 17.11
N PRO A 164 -36.48 5.58 16.03
CA PRO A 164 -35.98 5.26 14.69
C PRO A 164 -34.49 5.61 14.53
N GLN A 165 -34.02 6.70 15.12
CA GLN A 165 -32.60 7.09 15.05
C GLN A 165 -31.67 6.10 15.78
N LEU A 166 -32.04 5.66 16.99
CA LEU A 166 -31.26 4.66 17.73
C LEU A 166 -31.29 3.31 17.01
N THR A 167 -32.43 2.93 16.41
CA THR A 167 -32.52 1.71 15.61
C THR A 167 -31.57 1.78 14.40
N GLN A 168 -31.53 2.91 13.70
CA GLN A 168 -30.59 3.13 12.60
C GLN A 168 -29.12 3.08 13.07
N GLN A 169 -28.81 3.61 14.25
CA GLN A 169 -27.46 3.51 14.82
C GLN A 169 -27.08 2.06 15.10
N VAL A 170 -27.98 1.26 15.67
CA VAL A 170 -27.69 -0.16 15.94
C VAL A 170 -27.47 -0.95 14.66
N THR A 171 -28.26 -0.70 13.61
CA THR A 171 -28.06 -1.36 12.31
C THR A 171 -26.73 -0.96 11.68
N GLU A 172 -26.41 0.33 11.67
CA GLU A 172 -25.14 0.85 11.14
C GLU A 172 -23.93 0.30 11.90
N LEU A 173 -23.99 0.30 13.24
CA LEU A 173 -22.91 -0.27 14.06
C LEU A 173 -22.77 -1.77 13.84
N THR A 174 -23.88 -2.49 13.64
CA THR A 174 -23.85 -3.93 13.34
C THR A 174 -23.19 -4.19 11.98
N ASP A 175 -23.52 -3.39 10.96
CA ASP A 175 -22.93 -3.50 9.63
C ASP A 175 -21.43 -3.14 9.65
N GLN A 176 -21.03 -2.13 10.42
CA GLN A 176 -19.62 -1.79 10.62
C GLN A 176 -18.85 -2.93 11.31
N LEU A 177 -19.42 -3.56 12.34
CA LEU A 177 -18.81 -4.71 13.00
C LEU A 177 -18.66 -5.89 12.04
N ALA A 178 -19.68 -6.19 11.23
CA ALA A 178 -19.61 -7.23 10.20
C ALA A 178 -18.54 -6.92 9.14
N GLY A 179 -18.41 -5.65 8.72
CA GLY A 179 -17.35 -5.21 7.80
C GLY A 179 -15.94 -5.37 8.39
N ILE A 180 -15.76 -5.05 9.66
CA ILE A 180 -14.49 -5.23 10.39
C ILE A 180 -14.14 -6.71 10.51
N ASP A 181 -15.09 -7.58 10.88
CA ASP A 181 -14.86 -9.01 11.01
C ASP A 181 -14.41 -9.64 9.68
N ASN A 182 -15.11 -9.33 8.59
CA ASN A 182 -14.74 -9.78 7.24
C ASN A 182 -13.34 -9.28 6.82
N THR A 183 -13.02 -8.02 7.13
CA THR A 183 -11.70 -7.43 6.83
C THR A 183 -10.60 -8.11 7.64
N TRP A 184 -10.85 -8.35 8.93
CA TRP A 184 -9.91 -9.02 9.82
C TRP A 184 -9.65 -10.46 9.36
N LYS A 185 -10.71 -11.19 9.05
CA LYS A 185 -10.63 -12.56 8.51
C LYS A 185 -9.79 -12.61 7.23
N THR A 186 -10.04 -11.70 6.29
CA THR A 186 -9.27 -11.60 5.04
C THR A 186 -7.79 -11.30 5.33
N ARG A 187 -7.47 -10.40 6.27
CA ARG A 187 -6.09 -10.10 6.64
C ARG A 187 -5.38 -11.27 7.31
N VAL A 188 -6.06 -11.99 8.19
CA VAL A 188 -5.50 -13.17 8.85
C VAL A 188 -5.22 -14.27 7.83
N GLN A 189 -6.13 -14.49 6.87
CA GLN A 189 -5.91 -15.42 5.76
C GLN A 189 -4.72 -15.00 4.89
N GLY A 190 -4.65 -13.73 4.47
CA GLY A 190 -3.51 -13.22 3.69
C GLY A 190 -2.18 -13.27 4.45
N MET A 191 -2.19 -13.04 5.77
CA MET A 191 -1.01 -13.20 6.62
C MET A 191 -0.57 -14.67 6.70
N GLN A 192 -1.53 -15.59 6.85
CA GLN A 192 -1.25 -17.02 6.89
C GLN A 192 -0.62 -17.51 5.58
N GLU A 193 -1.20 -17.13 4.44
CA GLU A 193 -0.65 -17.42 3.12
C GLU A 193 0.76 -16.83 2.95
N THR A 194 0.99 -15.60 3.42
CA THR A 194 2.31 -14.96 3.38
C THR A 194 3.32 -15.70 4.26
N LEU A 195 2.92 -16.15 5.45
CA LEU A 195 3.77 -16.93 6.34
C LEU A 195 4.14 -18.27 5.70
N ASP A 196 3.18 -18.96 5.08
CA ASP A 196 3.41 -20.24 4.43
C ASP A 196 4.29 -20.09 3.17
N ALA A 197 4.10 -19.01 2.39
CA ALA A 197 4.99 -18.67 1.28
C ALA A 197 6.41 -18.36 1.75
N ARG A 198 6.57 -17.60 2.84
CA ARG A 198 7.88 -17.27 3.41
C ARG A 198 8.59 -18.49 3.98
N LYS A 199 7.86 -19.40 4.65
CA LYS A 199 8.43 -20.68 5.13
C LYS A 199 8.99 -21.50 3.97
N LYS A 200 8.21 -21.67 2.89
CA LYS A 200 8.67 -22.37 1.68
C LYS A 200 9.92 -21.75 1.07
N LEU A 201 10.01 -20.41 1.03
CA LEU A 201 11.21 -19.72 0.55
C LEU A 201 12.43 -19.95 1.44
N VAL A 202 12.24 -19.99 2.77
CA VAL A 202 13.32 -20.32 3.71
C VAL A 202 13.80 -21.75 3.49
N ASP A 203 12.89 -22.71 3.38
CA ASP A 203 13.22 -24.12 3.13
C ASP A 203 13.96 -24.28 1.79
N GLU A 204 13.54 -23.56 0.73
CA GLU A 204 14.22 -23.55 -0.55
C GLU A 204 15.63 -22.95 -0.47
N LEU A 205 15.79 -21.83 0.25
CA LEU A 205 17.09 -21.18 0.43
C LEU A 205 18.05 -22.07 1.24
N GLU A 206 17.56 -22.75 2.27
CA GLU A 206 18.34 -23.70 3.05
C GLU A 206 18.78 -24.89 2.17
N ALA A 207 17.87 -25.46 1.38
CA ALA A 207 18.19 -26.52 0.43
C ALA A 207 19.25 -26.10 -0.60
N ARG A 208 19.10 -24.91 -1.20
CA ARG A 208 20.08 -24.36 -2.15
C ARG A 208 21.44 -24.13 -1.50
N THR A 209 21.46 -23.62 -0.28
CA THR A 209 22.70 -23.39 0.48
C THR A 209 23.42 -24.70 0.76
N LYS A 210 22.67 -25.74 1.14
CA LYS A 210 23.23 -27.09 1.32
C LYS A 210 23.81 -27.63 0.02
N THR A 211 23.07 -27.59 -1.09
CA THR A 211 23.57 -28.03 -2.40
C THR A 211 24.81 -27.29 -2.85
N LEU A 212 24.86 -25.96 -2.68
CA LEU A 212 26.04 -25.17 -3.04
C LEU A 212 27.25 -25.51 -2.16
N ASN A 213 27.04 -25.75 -0.88
CA ASN A 213 28.12 -26.20 0.01
C ASN A 213 28.64 -27.59 -0.37
N ASP A 214 27.76 -28.52 -0.73
CA ASP A 214 28.14 -29.85 -1.20
C ASP A 214 28.97 -29.75 -2.50
N GLN A 215 28.56 -28.91 -3.46
CA GLN A 215 29.32 -28.66 -4.69
C GLN A 215 30.70 -28.03 -4.43
N LEU A 216 30.79 -27.11 -3.45
CA LEU A 216 32.07 -26.55 -3.04
C LEU A 216 32.97 -27.61 -2.38
N ALA A 217 32.41 -28.49 -1.57
CA ALA A 217 33.14 -29.61 -0.97
C ALA A 217 33.64 -30.58 -2.04
N ASP A 218 32.80 -30.93 -3.02
CA ASP A 218 33.13 -31.81 -4.14
C ASP A 218 34.24 -31.22 -5.03
N SER A 219 34.12 -29.96 -5.42
CA SER A 219 35.16 -29.28 -6.21
C SER A 219 36.48 -29.16 -5.45
N GLN A 220 36.44 -28.89 -4.14
CA GLN A 220 37.65 -28.92 -3.31
C GLN A 220 38.26 -30.32 -3.22
N ALA A 221 37.43 -31.37 -3.12
CA ALA A 221 37.90 -32.75 -3.12
C ALA A 221 38.52 -33.14 -4.48
N GLU A 222 37.93 -32.72 -5.60
CA GLU A 222 38.46 -32.93 -6.94
C GLU A 222 39.80 -32.23 -7.16
N LEU A 223 39.95 -30.98 -6.68
CA LEU A 223 41.23 -30.28 -6.71
C LEU A 223 42.30 -31.00 -5.88
N ARG A 224 41.95 -31.49 -4.68
CA ARG A 224 42.87 -32.29 -3.85
C ARG A 224 43.25 -33.60 -4.53
N ALA A 225 42.30 -34.28 -5.17
CA ALA A 225 42.53 -35.52 -5.90
C ALA A 225 43.43 -35.30 -7.13
N THR A 226 43.21 -34.22 -7.87
CA THR A 226 44.03 -33.83 -9.03
C THR A 226 45.45 -33.46 -8.60
N GLN A 227 45.60 -32.68 -7.52
CA GLN A 227 46.90 -32.35 -6.94
C GLN A 227 47.65 -33.60 -6.48
N ALA A 228 46.95 -34.58 -5.90
CA ALA A 228 47.54 -35.86 -5.50
C ALA A 228 47.99 -36.69 -6.71
N ARG A 229 47.20 -36.76 -7.79
CA ARG A 229 47.59 -37.41 -9.06
C ARG A 229 48.78 -36.73 -9.71
N LEU A 230 48.76 -35.40 -9.83
CA LEU A 230 49.89 -34.63 -10.35
C LEU A 230 51.13 -34.78 -9.47
N GLY A 231 50.98 -34.88 -8.15
CA GLY A 231 52.10 -35.14 -7.24
C GLY A 231 52.73 -36.53 -7.45
N ASP A 232 51.93 -37.55 -7.74
CA ASP A 232 52.42 -38.92 -7.96
C ASP A 232 53.05 -39.09 -9.35
N GLU A 233 52.40 -38.55 -10.40
CA GLU A 233 52.97 -38.51 -11.75
C GLU A 233 54.24 -37.65 -11.81
N ASN A 234 54.24 -36.47 -11.20
CA ASN A 234 55.40 -35.59 -11.21
C ASN A 234 56.57 -36.20 -10.41
N LYS A 235 56.31 -36.96 -9.33
CA LYS A 235 57.36 -37.73 -8.65
C LYS A 235 57.97 -38.80 -9.55
N GLN A 236 57.14 -39.55 -10.29
CA GLN A 236 57.64 -40.55 -11.24
C GLN A 236 58.42 -39.92 -12.40
N VAL A 237 57.91 -38.82 -12.97
CA VAL A 237 58.56 -38.08 -14.05
C VAL A 237 59.87 -37.45 -13.57
N MET A 238 59.89 -36.82 -12.40
CA MET A 238 61.08 -36.21 -11.81
C MET A 238 62.14 -37.27 -11.47
N MET A 239 61.74 -38.42 -10.89
CA MET A 239 62.64 -39.55 -10.64
C MET A 239 63.27 -40.05 -11.94
N ARG A 240 62.47 -40.16 -13.03
CA ARG A 240 62.96 -40.60 -14.33
C ARG A 240 64.02 -39.64 -14.89
N TYR A 241 63.78 -38.32 -14.88
CA TYR A 241 64.76 -37.34 -15.33
C TYR A 241 66.00 -37.26 -14.45
N MET A 242 65.86 -37.41 -13.13
CA MET A 242 67.00 -37.43 -12.20
C MET A 242 67.91 -38.66 -12.43
N VAL A 243 67.32 -39.83 -12.70
CA VAL A 243 68.07 -41.05 -13.04
C VAL A 243 68.79 -40.92 -14.40
N TYR A 244 68.12 -40.37 -15.42
CA TYR A 244 68.76 -40.10 -16.71
C TYR A 244 69.89 -39.06 -16.60
N GLY A 245 69.66 -37.94 -15.90
CA GLY A 245 70.69 -36.91 -15.69
C GLY A 245 71.87 -37.42 -14.88
N GLY A 246 71.62 -38.18 -13.82
CA GLY A 246 72.65 -38.79 -12.98
C GLY A 246 73.51 -39.81 -13.72
N SER A 247 72.92 -40.60 -14.63
CA SER A 247 73.68 -41.59 -15.42
C SER A 247 74.66 -40.94 -16.40
N ILE A 248 74.26 -39.84 -17.06
CA ILE A 248 75.15 -39.08 -17.95
C ILE A 248 76.29 -38.43 -17.15
N ALA A 249 75.98 -37.80 -16.01
CA ALA A 249 77.00 -37.21 -15.14
C ALA A 249 77.99 -38.26 -14.60
N GLY A 250 77.50 -39.43 -14.19
CA GLY A 250 78.33 -40.54 -13.73
C GLY A 250 79.24 -41.10 -14.82
N ALA A 251 78.71 -41.30 -16.03
CA ALA A 251 79.51 -41.75 -17.17
C ALA A 251 80.59 -40.72 -17.55
N GLY A 252 80.25 -39.43 -17.58
CA GLY A 252 81.22 -38.36 -17.83
C GLY A 252 82.33 -38.28 -16.78
N LEU A 253 82.00 -38.49 -15.51
CA LEU A 253 82.98 -38.53 -14.42
C LEU A 253 83.90 -39.76 -14.52
N LEU A 254 83.36 -40.94 -14.82
CA LEU A 254 84.16 -42.15 -15.03
C LEU A 254 85.14 -41.99 -16.20
N VAL A 255 84.66 -41.51 -17.34
CA VAL A 255 85.49 -41.26 -18.53
C VAL A 255 86.54 -40.18 -18.23
N GLY A 256 86.15 -39.09 -17.58
CA GLY A 256 87.04 -38.01 -17.17
C GLY A 256 88.12 -38.44 -16.18
N LEU A 257 87.88 -39.47 -15.35
CA LEU A 257 88.87 -40.02 -14.42
C LEU A 257 89.79 -41.06 -15.08
N ILE A 258 89.27 -41.88 -15.99
CA ILE A 258 90.02 -42.98 -16.64
C ILE A 258 90.97 -42.48 -17.74
N LEU A 259 90.58 -41.47 -18.52
CA LEU A 259 91.41 -40.84 -19.55
C LEU A 259 92.78 -40.33 -19.05
N PRO A 260 92.88 -39.56 -17.94
CA PRO A 260 94.17 -39.10 -17.41
C PRO A 260 94.99 -40.23 -16.77
N ALA A 261 94.35 -41.27 -16.24
CA ALA A 261 95.05 -42.41 -15.63
C ALA A 261 95.79 -43.25 -16.68
N LEU A 262 95.20 -43.47 -17.86
CA LEU A 262 95.83 -44.24 -18.95
C LEU A 262 96.90 -43.44 -19.71
N THR A 263 96.80 -42.11 -19.74
CA THR A 263 97.77 -41.24 -20.43
C THR A 263 99.00 -40.90 -19.58
N LYS A 264 99.01 -41.24 -18.29
CA LYS A 264 100.17 -41.06 -17.38
C LYS A 264 101.23 -42.17 -17.54
N GLY A 265 101.57 -42.48 -18.79
CA GLY A 265 102.48 -43.56 -19.15
C GLY A 265 103.47 -43.14 -20.23
N ARG A 266 104.28 -42.11 -19.97
CA ARG A 266 105.68 -41.96 -20.43
C ARG A 266 106.24 -40.61 -19.99
N LYS A 267 106.78 -40.53 -18.79
CA LYS A 267 107.85 -39.57 -18.50
C LYS A 267 109.16 -40.35 -18.64
N LYS A 268 109.89 -40.10 -19.73
CA LYS A 268 111.30 -40.46 -19.80
C LYS A 268 112.01 -39.54 -18.80
N ASN A 269 112.69 -40.14 -17.84
CA ASN A 269 113.69 -39.44 -17.04
C ASN A 269 114.84 -39.14 -17.99
N ASP A 270 114.93 -37.89 -18.40
CA ASP A 270 116.13 -37.38 -19.03
C ASP A 270 117.13 -37.17 -17.88
N GLY A 271 118.00 -38.15 -17.68
CA GLY A 271 119.14 -38.03 -16.78
C GLY A 271 120.00 -36.85 -17.23
N TRP A 272 120.33 -35.98 -16.29
CA TRP A 272 121.35 -34.95 -16.48
C TRP A 272 122.74 -35.59 -16.43
N VAL A 273 123.55 -35.36 -17.47
CA VAL A 273 125.00 -35.10 -17.51
C VAL A 273 125.42 -35.01 -18.97
#